data_AF-A0ABD1IJ19-F1
#
_entry.id   AF-A0ABD1IJ19-F1
#
_cell.length_a   1.000
_cell.length_b   1.000
_cell.length_c   1.000
_cell.angle_alpha   90.00
_cell.angle_beta   90.00
_cell.angle_gamma   90.00
#
_symmetry.space_group_name_H-M   'P 1'
#
loop_
_entity.id
_entity.type
_entity.pdbx_description
1 polymer ?
#
loop_
_entity_poly.entity_id
_entity_poly.type
_entity_poly.pdbx_seq_one_letter_code
_entity_poly.pdbx_strand_id
1 'polypeptide(L)'
;MVHNRATVEILFPVTERLAHYPNWSVDGIIEYIHSEEFKTMIQKRMTRRLTALDLGGLNDAINKDYYRAVFQYRLASCIDPSNATWISKISLWEAHIDKCIHSLLDIQVLAFSLDPYNEAIVNLFDYFAWLIQMNSPDEILRSSG
;
A
#
# COMPACT_ATOMS: atom_id res chain seq x y z
N MET A 1 -17.40 27.19 -0.42
CA MET A 1 -17.26 25.94 0.36
C MET A 1 -18.17 25.83 1.60
N VAL A 2 -19.03 26.80 1.93
CA VAL A 2 -19.83 26.81 3.19
C VAL A 2 -20.97 25.77 3.21
N HIS A 3 -21.46 25.31 2.05
CA HIS A 3 -22.66 24.46 1.96
C HIS A 3 -22.43 23.00 2.42
N ASN A 4 -21.22 22.47 2.27
CA ASN A 4 -20.92 21.08 2.66
C ASN A 4 -20.91 20.92 4.19
N ARG A 5 -20.41 21.92 4.92
CA ARG A 5 -20.33 21.86 6.39
C ARG A 5 -21.72 21.81 7.02
N ALA A 6 -22.62 22.71 6.61
CA ALA A 6 -24.01 22.73 7.08
C ALA A 6 -24.72 21.39 6.78
N THR A 7 -24.44 20.78 5.62
CA THR A 7 -25.01 19.47 5.25
C THR A 7 -24.49 18.33 6.13
N VAL A 8 -23.25 18.38 6.60
CA VAL A 8 -22.74 17.37 7.54
C VAL A 8 -23.32 17.62 8.94
N GLU A 9 -23.46 18.89 9.35
CA GLU A 9 -23.98 19.26 10.68
C GLU A 9 -25.42 18.79 10.92
N ILE A 10 -26.28 18.79 9.91
CA ILE A 10 -27.66 18.26 10.05
C ILE A 10 -27.71 16.77 10.39
N LEU A 11 -26.63 16.01 10.15
CA LEU A 11 -26.57 14.58 10.44
C LEU A 11 -26.24 14.28 11.90
N PHE A 12 -25.58 15.18 12.64
CA PHE A 12 -25.13 14.91 14.02
C PHE A 12 -26.29 14.63 15.00
N PRO A 13 -27.42 15.35 14.99
CA PRO A 13 -28.54 15.06 15.88
C PRO A 13 -29.22 13.71 15.60
N VAL A 14 -29.10 13.19 14.38
CA VAL A 14 -29.75 11.94 13.92
C VAL A 14 -28.79 10.76 13.84
N THR A 15 -27.51 10.96 14.17
CA THR A 15 -26.50 9.91 14.18
C THR A 15 -26.03 9.63 15.60
N GLU A 16 -25.83 8.36 15.91
CA GLU A 16 -25.26 7.97 17.18
C GLU A 16 -23.81 8.42 17.26
N ARG A 17 -23.45 9.04 18.40
CA ARG A 17 -22.08 9.44 18.67
C ARG A 17 -21.19 8.20 18.77
N LEU A 18 -20.14 8.17 17.97
CA LEU A 18 -19.09 7.17 18.10
C LEU A 18 -18.33 7.37 19.42
N ALA A 19 -18.23 6.32 20.24
CA ALA A 19 -17.64 6.38 21.58
C ALA A 19 -16.20 6.95 21.64
N HIS A 20 -15.49 6.88 20.51
CA HIS A 20 -14.11 7.35 20.39
C HIS A 20 -13.99 8.85 20.09
N TYR A 21 -15.08 9.51 19.67
CA TYR A 21 -15.12 10.95 19.42
C TYR A 21 -15.82 11.65 20.59
N PRO A 22 -15.07 12.30 21.51
CA PRO A 22 -15.66 12.88 22.71
C PRO A 22 -16.58 14.06 22.38
N ASN A 23 -16.20 14.88 21.40
CA ASN A 23 -16.98 16.00 20.88
C ASN A 23 -17.61 15.62 19.52
N TRP A 24 -18.93 15.39 19.52
CA TRP A 24 -19.71 15.00 18.34
C TRP A 24 -20.18 16.25 17.58
N SER A 25 -19.21 16.98 17.03
CA SER A 25 -19.42 18.11 16.13
C SER A 25 -18.38 18.07 15.01
N VAL A 26 -18.59 18.81 13.93
CA VAL A 26 -17.61 18.89 12.84
C VAL A 26 -16.25 19.36 13.37
N ASP A 27 -16.24 20.41 14.17
CA ASP A 27 -15.00 20.98 14.71
C ASP A 27 -14.32 20.01 15.69
N GLY A 28 -15.11 19.35 16.55
CA GLY A 28 -14.60 18.35 17.48
C GLY A 28 -13.98 17.12 16.79
N ILE A 29 -14.57 16.67 15.68
CA ILE A 29 -14.01 15.58 14.87
C ILE A 29 -12.73 16.02 14.17
N ILE A 30 -12.71 17.23 13.59
CA ILE A 30 -11.53 17.78 12.92
C ILE A 30 -10.37 17.93 13.94
N GLU A 31 -10.65 18.53 15.10
CA GLU A 31 -9.68 18.69 16.18
C GLU A 31 -9.12 17.33 16.63
N TYR A 32 -9.98 16.33 16.82
CA TYR A 32 -9.56 14.99 17.21
C TYR A 32 -8.70 14.30 16.15
N ILE A 33 -9.03 14.42 14.86
CA ILE A 33 -8.24 13.83 13.76
C ILE A 33 -6.82 14.44 13.71
N HIS A 34 -6.66 15.70 14.12
CA HIS A 34 -5.37 16.37 14.18
C HIS A 34 -4.59 16.10 15.48
N SER A 35 -5.22 15.48 16.47
CA SER A 35 -4.60 15.18 17.76
C SER A 35 -3.50 14.11 17.64
N GLU A 36 -2.51 14.17 18.52
CA GLU A 36 -1.41 13.19 18.54
C GLU A 36 -1.90 11.80 18.96
N GLU A 37 -2.94 11.72 19.79
CA GLU A 37 -3.59 10.46 20.18
C GLU A 37 -4.16 9.74 18.95
N PHE A 38 -4.88 10.47 18.08
CA PHE A 38 -5.45 9.89 16.87
C PHE A 38 -4.36 9.46 15.89
N LYS A 39 -3.36 10.32 15.62
CA LYS A 39 -2.22 9.98 14.76
C LYS A 39 -1.50 8.73 15.25
N THR A 40 -1.20 8.66 16.55
CA THR A 40 -0.55 7.51 17.18
C THR A 40 -1.41 6.25 17.07
N MET A 41 -2.72 6.36 17.27
CA MET A 41 -3.64 5.23 17.11
C MET A 41 -3.65 4.71 15.66
N ILE A 42 -3.78 5.61 14.69
CA ILE A 42 -3.80 5.25 13.27
C ILE A 42 -2.47 4.62 12.86
N GLN A 43 -1.34 5.20 13.28
CA GLN A 43 -0.01 4.62 13.06
C GLN A 43 0.08 3.20 13.62
N LYS A 44 -0.33 3.00 14.88
CA LYS A 44 -0.33 1.69 15.52
C LYS A 44 -1.24 0.69 14.80
N ARG A 45 -2.40 1.13 14.32
CA ARG A 45 -3.33 0.32 13.52
C ARG A 45 -2.72 -0.07 12.17
N MET A 46 -2.08 0.87 11.48
CA MET A 46 -1.38 0.63 10.22
C MET A 46 -0.24 -0.36 10.40
N THR A 47 0.65 -0.13 11.38
CA THR A 47 1.75 -1.06 11.69
C THR A 47 1.25 -2.47 11.98
N ARG A 48 0.22 -2.62 12.82
CA ARG A 48 -0.39 -3.94 13.09
C ARG A 48 -0.91 -4.63 11.83
N ARG A 49 -1.57 -3.86 10.94
CA ARG A 49 -2.07 -4.39 9.66
C ARG A 49 -0.92 -4.83 8.76
N LEU A 50 0.11 -4.01 8.60
CA LEU A 50 1.29 -4.34 7.79
C LEU A 50 1.98 -5.61 8.31
N THR A 51 2.18 -5.73 9.63
CA THR A 51 2.76 -6.94 10.24
C THR A 51 1.88 -8.17 10.00
N ALA A 52 0.55 -8.04 10.09
CA ALA A 52 -0.35 -9.15 9.83
C ALA A 52 -0.34 -9.59 8.35
N LEU A 53 -0.28 -8.64 7.41
CA LEU A 53 -0.16 -8.90 5.99
C LEU A 53 1.17 -9.59 5.66
N ASP A 54 2.26 -9.15 6.28
CA ASP A 54 3.58 -9.76 6.09
C ASP A 54 3.61 -11.21 6.58
N LEU A 55 3.15 -11.45 7.80
CA LEU A 55 3.05 -12.80 8.36
C LEU A 55 2.12 -13.70 7.53
N GLY A 56 0.97 -13.17 7.09
CA GLY A 56 0.03 -13.89 6.23
C GLY A 56 0.67 -14.25 4.89
N GLY A 57 1.29 -13.28 4.22
CA GLY A 57 1.95 -13.50 2.93
C GLY A 57 3.13 -14.48 3.00
N LEU A 58 3.92 -14.44 4.08
CA LEU A 58 4.97 -15.43 4.33
C LEU A 58 4.40 -16.84 4.53
N ASN A 59 3.35 -16.96 5.35
CA ASN A 59 2.71 -18.26 5.59
C ASN A 59 2.10 -18.83 4.31
N ASP A 60 1.44 -18.01 3.50
CA ASP A 60 0.88 -18.43 2.20
C ASP A 60 2.00 -18.89 1.24
N ALA A 61 3.12 -18.16 1.19
CA ALA A 61 4.28 -18.52 0.37
C ALA A 61 4.95 -19.84 0.82
N ILE A 62 5.10 -20.06 2.14
CA ILE A 62 5.62 -21.33 2.69
C ILE A 62 4.74 -22.51 2.27
N ASN A 63 3.42 -22.30 2.24
CA ASN A 63 2.45 -23.29 1.78
C ASN A 63 2.35 -23.39 0.24
N LYS A 64 3.21 -22.69 -0.50
CA LYS A 64 3.25 -22.59 -1.97
C LYS A 64 1.97 -22.01 -2.59
N ASP A 65 1.13 -21.34 -1.80
CA ASP A 65 0.02 -20.55 -2.30
C ASP A 65 0.51 -19.14 -2.68
N TYR A 66 1.29 -19.10 -3.76
CA TYR A 66 1.91 -17.86 -4.24
C TYR A 66 0.87 -16.81 -4.64
N TYR A 67 -0.31 -17.24 -5.12
CA TYR A 67 -1.40 -16.32 -5.46
C TYR A 67 -1.91 -15.56 -4.23
N ARG A 68 -2.16 -16.25 -3.12
CA ARG A 68 -2.54 -15.58 -1.88
C ARG A 68 -1.41 -14.74 -1.31
N ALA A 69 -0.17 -15.23 -1.37
CA ALA A 69 0.98 -14.45 -0.93
C ALA A 69 1.08 -13.11 -1.68
N VAL A 70 1.00 -13.12 -3.02
CA VAL A 70 0.98 -11.90 -3.85
C VAL A 70 -0.17 -10.98 -3.45
N PHE A 71 -1.37 -11.52 -3.24
CA PHE A 71 -2.52 -10.71 -2.83
C PHE A 71 -2.29 -9.97 -1.50
N GLN A 72 -1.73 -10.65 -0.49
CA GLN A 72 -1.40 -10.03 0.80
C GLN A 72 -0.40 -8.89 0.65
N TYR A 73 0.65 -9.09 -0.15
CA TYR A 73 1.67 -8.05 -0.36
C TYR A 73 1.18 -6.89 -1.22
N ARG A 74 0.25 -7.12 -2.14
CA ARG A 74 -0.45 -6.03 -2.86
C ARG A 74 -1.29 -5.17 -1.92
N LEU A 75 -2.00 -5.79 -0.96
CA LEU A 75 -2.69 -5.03 0.07
C LEU A 75 -1.72 -4.21 0.94
N ALA A 76 -0.53 -4.76 1.23
CA ALA A 76 0.50 -4.04 1.97
C ALA A 76 1.06 -2.86 1.18
N SER A 77 1.29 -3.00 -0.13
CA SER A 77 1.75 -1.90 -0.99
C SER A 77 0.70 -0.81 -1.18
N CYS A 78 -0.60 -1.11 -1.07
CA CYS A 78 -1.64 -0.08 -1.03
C CYS A 78 -1.63 0.73 0.28
N ILE A 79 -1.14 0.16 1.39
CA ILE A 79 -1.04 0.83 2.69
C ILE A 79 0.27 1.63 2.79
N ASP A 80 1.37 1.08 2.28
CA ASP A 80 2.69 1.70 2.27
C ASP A 80 3.35 1.53 0.88
N PRO A 81 3.01 2.41 -0.08
CA PRO A 81 3.51 2.31 -1.45
C PRO A 81 5.01 2.57 -1.58
N SER A 82 5.59 3.30 -0.64
CA SER A 82 7.02 3.67 -0.64
C SER A 82 7.95 2.52 -0.25
N ASN A 83 7.41 1.44 0.33
CA ASN A 83 8.23 0.35 0.83
C ASN A 83 8.53 -0.68 -0.25
N ALA A 84 9.73 -0.57 -0.80
CA ALA A 84 10.25 -1.44 -1.85
C ALA A 84 10.26 -2.94 -1.49
N THR A 85 10.22 -3.28 -0.19
CA THR A 85 10.17 -4.69 0.27
C THR A 85 8.90 -5.39 -0.22
N TRP A 86 7.76 -4.70 -0.22
CA TRP A 86 6.49 -5.29 -0.67
C TRP A 86 6.54 -5.60 -2.17
N ILE A 87 7.07 -4.66 -2.95
CA ILE A 87 7.23 -4.80 -4.40
C ILE A 87 8.17 -5.97 -4.70
N SER A 88 9.31 -6.06 -4.02
CA SER A 88 10.27 -7.16 -4.19
C SER A 88 9.63 -8.53 -3.89
N LYS A 89 8.88 -8.65 -2.80
CA LYS A 89 8.16 -9.88 -2.44
C LYS A 89 7.09 -10.24 -3.48
N ILE A 90 6.36 -9.26 -4.01
CA ILE A 90 5.40 -9.49 -5.11
C ILE A 90 6.12 -10.05 -6.34
N SER A 91 7.17 -9.38 -6.82
CA SER A 91 7.93 -9.83 -7.99
C SER A 91 8.48 -11.24 -7.84
N LEU A 92 9.01 -11.57 -6.65
CA LEU A 92 9.51 -12.91 -6.34
C LEU A 92 8.41 -13.98 -6.49
N TRP A 93 7.25 -13.76 -5.88
CA TRP A 93 6.17 -14.74 -5.93
C TRP A 93 5.47 -14.79 -7.29
N GLU A 94 5.43 -13.69 -8.03
CA GLU A 94 4.92 -13.66 -9.41
C GLU A 94 5.81 -14.44 -10.38
N ALA A 95 7.14 -14.38 -10.20
CA ALA A 95 8.07 -15.23 -10.94
C ALA A 95 7.82 -16.73 -10.67
N HIS A 96 7.45 -17.09 -9.44
CA HIS A 96 7.05 -18.46 -9.08
C HIS A 96 5.70 -18.88 -9.70
N ILE A 97 4.85 -17.93 -10.12
CA ILE A 97 3.53 -18.19 -10.72
C ILE A 97 3.59 -18.43 -12.25
N ASP A 98 4.78 -18.39 -12.85
CA ASP A 98 4.99 -18.50 -14.32
C ASP A 98 4.19 -17.44 -15.13
N LYS A 99 3.84 -16.32 -14.47
CA LYS A 99 3.15 -15.16 -15.07
C LYS A 99 3.98 -13.92 -14.82
N CYS A 100 5.02 -13.73 -15.62
CA CYS A 100 6.12 -12.83 -15.28
C CYS A 100 5.88 -11.33 -15.60
N ILE A 101 4.81 -10.90 -16.30
CA ILE A 101 4.79 -9.53 -16.88
C ILE A 101 3.48 -8.75 -16.71
N HIS A 102 2.31 -9.39 -16.79
CA HIS A 102 1.04 -8.64 -16.81
C HIS A 102 0.63 -8.05 -15.45
N SER A 103 1.12 -8.60 -14.35
CA SER A 103 0.72 -8.25 -12.99
C SER A 103 1.40 -7.00 -12.42
N LEU A 104 2.66 -6.76 -12.81
CA LEU A 104 3.46 -5.62 -12.36
C LEU A 104 2.94 -4.30 -12.92
N LEU A 105 2.48 -4.30 -14.17
CA LEU A 105 1.92 -3.11 -14.83
C LEU A 105 0.64 -2.62 -14.15
N ASP A 106 -0.26 -3.52 -13.72
CA ASP A 106 -1.52 -3.15 -13.06
C ASP A 106 -1.30 -2.44 -11.72
N ILE A 107 -0.29 -2.84 -10.95
CA ILE A 107 0.03 -2.23 -9.64
C ILE A 107 0.71 -0.87 -9.83
N GLN A 108 1.61 -0.75 -10.83
CA GLN A 108 2.27 0.51 -11.16
C GLN A 108 1.28 1.55 -11.67
N VAL A 109 0.30 1.17 -12.49
CA VAL A 109 -0.78 2.07 -12.95
C VAL A 109 -1.64 2.55 -11.79
N LEU A 110 -1.95 1.68 -10.82
CA LEU A 110 -2.67 2.07 -9.60
C LEU A 110 -1.85 3.01 -8.70
N ALA A 111 -0.56 2.75 -8.53
CA ALA A 111 0.33 3.59 -7.73
C ALA A 111 0.57 4.97 -8.38
N PHE A 112 0.76 5.03 -9.71
CA PHE A 112 0.86 6.26 -10.49
C PHE A 112 -0.43 7.09 -10.45
N SER A 113 -1.59 6.43 -10.42
CA SER A 113 -2.89 7.11 -10.26
C SER A 113 -3.09 7.72 -8.87
N LEU A 114 -2.34 7.28 -7.86
CA LEU A 114 -2.40 7.80 -6.48
C LEU A 114 -1.35 8.89 -6.23
N ASP A 115 -0.15 8.76 -6.79
CA ASP A 115 0.91 9.78 -6.76
C ASP A 115 1.81 9.68 -8.01
N PRO A 116 1.61 10.53 -9.02
CA PRO A 116 2.32 10.46 -10.29
C PRO A 116 3.78 10.96 -10.23
N TYR A 117 4.25 11.49 -9.09
CA TYR A 117 5.60 12.06 -8.95
C TYR A 117 6.48 11.32 -7.92
N ASN A 118 6.06 10.14 -7.45
CA ASN A 118 6.88 9.34 -6.56
C ASN A 118 8.14 8.82 -7.27
N GLU A 119 9.31 9.36 -6.93
CA GLU A 119 10.62 9.00 -7.50
C GLU A 119 10.93 7.50 -7.41
N ALA A 120 10.39 6.79 -6.42
CA ALA A 120 10.57 5.34 -6.28
C ALA A 120 9.89 4.55 -7.41
N ILE A 121 8.77 5.07 -7.95
CA ILE A 121 8.04 4.47 -9.07
C ILE A 121 8.80 4.69 -10.38
N VAL A 122 9.39 5.88 -10.56
CA VAL A 122 10.18 6.24 -11.75
C VAL A 122 11.47 5.42 -11.81
N ASN A 123 12.21 5.31 -10.70
CA ASN A 123 13.44 4.54 -10.62
C ASN A 123 13.21 3.02 -10.84
N LEU A 124 12.04 2.51 -10.43
CA LEU A 124 11.66 1.13 -10.66
C LEU A 124 11.42 0.85 -12.16
N PHE A 125 10.85 1.81 -12.89
CA PHE A 125 10.70 1.73 -14.35
C PHE A 125 12.05 1.66 -15.08
N ASP A 126 13.02 2.48 -14.67
CA ASP A 126 14.37 2.46 -15.26
C ASP A 126 15.11 1.15 -14.95
N TYR A 127 14.95 0.61 -13.74
CA TYR A 127 15.52 -0.69 -13.35
C TYR A 127 14.92 -1.85 -14.17
N PHE A 128 13.60 -1.85 -14.40
CA PHE A 128 12.95 -2.87 -15.22
C PHE A 128 13.27 -2.72 -16.71
N ALA A 129 13.37 -1.49 -17.25
CA ALA A 129 13.79 -1.26 -18.63
C ALA A 129 15.22 -1.73 -18.88
N TRP A 130 16.11 -1.56 -17.90
CA TRP A 130 17.47 -2.08 -17.92
C TRP A 130 17.51 -3.61 -17.87
N LEU A 131 16.68 -4.25 -17.04
CA LEU A 131 16.57 -5.71 -16.95
C LEU A 131 16.02 -6.36 -18.22
N ILE A 132 15.11 -5.68 -18.93
CA ILE A 132 14.53 -6.16 -20.19
C ILE A 132 15.53 -6.08 -21.36
N GLN A 133 16.52 -5.18 -21.30
CA GLN A 133 17.58 -5.08 -22.32
C GLN A 133 18.65 -6.17 -22.19
N MET A 134 18.75 -6.84 -21.04
CA MET A 134 19.67 -7.97 -20.85
C MET A 134 19.01 -9.27 -21.32
N ASN A 135 19.59 -9.90 -22.34
CA ASN A 135 18.99 -11.06 -23.02
C ASN A 135 19.37 -12.40 -22.36
N SER A 136 20.16 -12.41 -21.29
CA SER A 136 20.54 -13.63 -20.57
C SER A 136 20.81 -13.40 -19.08
N PRO A 137 20.43 -14.35 -18.19
CA PRO A 137 20.79 -14.32 -16.76
C PRO A 137 22.30 -14.17 -16.47
N ASP A 138 23.16 -14.63 -17.39
CA ASP A 138 24.63 -14.55 -17.24
C ASP A 138 25.18 -13.12 -17.42
N GLU A 139 24.47 -12.25 -18.15
CA GLU A 139 24.84 -10.84 -18.34
C GLU A 139 24.58 -10.01 -17.08
N ILE A 140 23.51 -10.37 -16.35
CA ILE A 140 23.11 -9.72 -15.10
C ILE A 140 24.22 -9.91 -14.05
N LEU A 141 24.72 -11.14 -13.88
CA LEU A 141 25.74 -11.48 -12.89
C LEU A 141 27.13 -10.86 -13.19
N ARG A 142 27.44 -10.54 -14.45
CA ARG A 142 28.70 -9.88 -14.84
C ARG A 142 28.72 -8.37 -14.61
N SER A 143 27.55 -7.72 -14.60
CA SER A 143 27.42 -6.27 -14.40
C SER A 143 27.43 -5.82 -12.94
N SER A 144 27.24 -6.77 -12.01
CA SER A 144 27.13 -6.53 -10.57
C SER A 144 28.43 -6.80 -9.78
N GLY A 145 29.56 -6.97 -10.47
CA GLY A 145 30.90 -7.20 -9.88
C GLY A 145 31.80 -5.98 -9.97
#